data_AF-A0A1C5PM26-F1
#
_entry.id   AF-A0A1C5PM26-F1
#
_cell.length_a   1.000
_cell.length_b   1.000
_cell.length_c   1.000
_cell.angle_alpha   90.00
_cell.angle_beta   90.00
_cell.angle_gamma   90.00
#
_symmetry.space_group_name_H-M   'P 1'
#
loop_
_entity.id
_entity.type
_entity.pdbx_description
1 polymer ?
#
loop_
_entity_poly.entity_id
_entity_poly.type
_entity_poly.pdbx_seq_one_letter_code
_entity_poly.pdbx_strand_id
1 'polypeptide(L)' 'MSEKRRDSKGRLLKTGESQRADGRYLYKYVDKAGY' A
#
# COMPACT_ATOMS: atom_id res chain seq x y z
N MET A 1 2.12 18.63 -0.13
CA MET A 1 0.89 17.82 -0.27
C MET A 1 1.33 16.39 -0.48
N SER A 2 1.28 15.54 0.55
CA SER A 2 1.71 14.14 0.41
C SER A 2 0.69 13.42 -0.49
N GLU A 3 1.13 13.00 -1.67
CA GLU A 3 0.25 12.32 -2.63
C GLU A 3 -0.21 10.99 -2.01
N LYS A 4 -1.49 10.96 -1.61
CA LYS A 4 -2.04 9.79 -0.92
C LYS A 4 -2.23 8.67 -1.95
N ARG A 5 -1.57 7.53 -1.71
CA ARG A 5 -1.70 6.33 -2.54
C ARG A 5 -3.13 5.81 -2.50
N ARG A 6 -3.68 5.44 -3.66
CA ARG A 6 -5.03 4.89 -3.82
C ARG A 6 -5.01 3.57 -4.57
N ASP A 7 -5.96 2.70 -4.27
CA ASP A 7 -6.20 1.47 -5.04
C ASP A 7 -7.02 1.79 -6.32
N SER A 8 -7.18 0.78 -7.18
CA SER A 8 -7.96 0.86 -8.43
C SER A 8 -9.43 1.18 -8.23
N LYS A 9 -9.95 1.05 -7.00
CA LYS A 9 -11.30 1.43 -6.60
C LYS A 9 -11.38 2.81 -5.94
N GLY A 10 -10.28 3.55 -5.85
CA GLY A 10 -10.24 4.90 -5.29
C GLY A 10 -10.17 4.99 -3.76
N ARG A 11 -10.00 3.87 -3.06
CA ARG A 11 -9.78 3.79 -1.60
C ARG A 11 -8.34 4.15 -1.27
N LEU A 12 -8.14 4.78 -0.11
CA LEU A 12 -6.83 5.14 0.38
C LEU A 12 -6.04 3.91 0.85
N LEU A 13 -4.79 3.77 0.40
CA LEU A 13 -3.85 2.77 0.93
C LEU A 13 -3.17 3.33 2.18
N LYS A 14 -3.06 2.54 3.25
CA LYS A 14 -2.23 2.89 4.41
C LYS A 14 -0.74 2.63 4.13
N THR A 15 0.11 3.15 5.00
CA THR A 15 1.55 2.92 4.96
C THR A 15 1.85 1.42 5.01
N GLY A 16 2.61 0.93 4.02
CA GLY A 16 2.92 -0.49 3.85
C GLY A 16 1.92 -1.26 2.99
N GLU A 17 0.75 -0.69 2.68
CA GLU A 17 -0.23 -1.31 1.78
C GLU A 17 0.04 -0.94 0.32
N SER A 18 -0.10 -1.93 -0.56
CA SER A 18 -0.07 -1.75 -2.02
C SER A 18 -1.03 -2.72 -2.67
N GLN A 19 -1.71 -2.27 -3.72
CA GLN A 19 -2.54 -3.15 -4.54
C GLN A 19 -1.69 -3.74 -5.67
N ARG A 20 -1.79 -5.05 -5.85
CA ARG A 20 -1.19 -5.77 -6.99
C ARG A 20 -2.07 -5.63 -8.24
N ALA A 21 -1.50 -5.93 -9.40
CA ALA A 21 -2.20 -5.86 -10.68
C ALA A 21 -3.41 -6.82 -10.76
N ASP A 22 -3.41 -7.91 -9.98
CA ASP A 22 -4.53 -8.85 -9.85
C ASP A 22 -5.65 -8.35 -8.91
N GLY A 23 -5.52 -7.13 -8.38
CA GLY A 23 -6.50 -6.51 -7.50
C GLY A 23 -6.41 -6.93 -6.03
N ARG A 24 -5.51 -7.87 -5.69
CA ARG A 24 -5.25 -8.27 -4.29
C ARG A 24 -4.40 -7.22 -3.57
N TYR A 25 -4.55 -7.17 -2.26
CA TYR A 25 -3.70 -6.34 -1.41
C TYR A 25 -2.44 -7.09 -0.98
N LEU A 26 -1.33 -6.36 -1.00
CA LEU A 26 -0.09 -6.74 -0.36
C LEU A 26 0.17 -5.76 0.78
N TYR A 27 0.52 -6.29 1.94
CA TYR A 27 1.10 -5.52 3.03
C TYR A 27 2.58 -5.86 3.11
N LYS A 28 3.45 -4.88 2.89
CA LYS A 28 4.87 -4.98 3.23
C LYS A 28 5.03 -4.46 4.65
N TYR A 29 5.16 -5.37 5.60
CA TYR A 29 5.68 -5.01 6.91
C TYR A 29 7.14 -4.61 6.69
N VAL A 30 7.51 -3.45 7.20
CA VAL A 30 8.91 -3.03 7.30
C VAL A 30 9.12 -2.88 8.79
N ASP A 31 9.83 -3.84 9.37
CA ASP A 31 10.19 -3.76 10.77
C ASP A 31 11.27 -2.68 10.98
N LYS A 32 11.68 -2.40 12.23
CA LYS A 32 12.74 -1.40 12.50
C LYS A 32 14.08 -1.75 11.84
N ALA A 33 14.31 -3.02 11.50
CA ALA A 33 15.48 -3.51 10.79
C ALA A 33 15.35 -3.43 9.25
N GLY A 34 14.20 -3.05 8.70
CA GLY A 34 14.04 -2.79 7.27
C GLY A 34 13.74 -4.03 6.40
N TYR A 35 13.47 -5.19 7.00
CA TYR A 35 13.14 -6.42 6.26
C TYR A 35 11.66 -6.45 5.84
#